data_AF-A0A7X1ZAB1-F1
#
_entry.id   AF-A0A7X1ZAB1-F1
#
_cell.length_a   1.000
_cell.length_b   1.000
_cell.length_c   1.000
_cell.angle_alpha   90.00
_cell.angle_beta   90.00
_cell.angle_gamma   90.00
#
_symmetry.space_group_name_H-M   'P 1'
#
loop_
_entity.id
_entity.type
_entity.pdbx_description
1 polymer ?
#
loop_
_entity_poly.entity_id
_entity_poly.type
_entity_poly.pdbx_seq_one_letter_code
_entity_poly.pdbx_strand_id
1 'polypeptide(L)' 'KLSVTFFYAIKQNKRWWQWKTTRPDLDNLMKNLQDYMTKLRYYSDDSQIVWLESKKFNSEKNRIEIEITEV' A
#
# COMPACT_ATOMS: atom_id res chain seq x y z
N LYS A 1 6.74 6.66 -10.38
CA LYS A 1 5.46 6.63 -9.64
C LYS A 1 5.39 5.34 -8.81
N LEU A 2 5.13 5.46 -7.52
CA LEU A 2 4.90 4.33 -6.61
C LEU A 2 3.42 4.29 -6.22
N SER A 3 2.73 3.21 -6.57
CA SER A 3 1.34 2.97 -6.18
C SER A 3 1.27 1.77 -5.24
N VAL A 4 0.62 1.95 -4.08
CA VAL A 4 0.52 0.90 -3.06
C VAL A 4 -0.93 0.72 -2.66
N THR A 5 -1.43 -0.50 -2.80
CA THR A 5 -2.79 -0.88 -2.43
C THR A 5 -2.78 -1.96 -1.36
N PHE A 6 -3.29 -1.63 -0.17
CA PHE A 6 -3.45 -2.56 0.95
C PHE A 6 -4.83 -3.20 0.91
N PHE A 7 -4.88 -4.52 0.83
CA PHE A 7 -6.11 -5.29 0.90
C PHE A 7 -6.20 -6.02 2.24
N TYR A 8 -7.32 -5.83 2.93
CA TYR A 8 -7.59 -6.44 4.23
C TYR A 8 -8.73 -7.44 4.15
N ALA A 9 -8.45 -8.68 4.55
CA ALA A 9 -9.42 -9.76 4.63
C ALA A 9 -10.55 -9.41 5.60
N ILE A 10 -11.78 -9.45 5.12
CA ILE A 10 -12.98 -9.37 5.95
C ILE A 10 -13.94 -10.50 5.59
N LYS A 11 -14.63 -11.04 6.61
CA LYS A 11 -15.66 -12.08 6.42
C LYS A 11 -16.94 -11.57 5.74
N GLN A 12 -17.14 -10.25 5.71
CA GLN A 12 -18.34 -9.63 5.13
C GLN A 12 -18.12 -9.31 3.66
N ASN A 13 -18.52 -10.24 2.78
CA ASN A 13 -18.32 -10.11 1.33
C ASN A 13 -18.98 -8.86 0.73
N LYS A 14 -20.09 -8.39 1.31
CA LYS A 14 -20.78 -7.15 0.89
C LYS A 14 -19.94 -5.88 1.03
N ARG A 15 -18.88 -5.93 1.84
CA ARG A 15 -17.98 -4.80 2.08
C ARG A 15 -16.64 -4.94 1.36
N TRP A 16 -16.44 -6.01 0.58
CA TRP A 16 -15.27 -6.12 -0.29
C TRP A 16 -15.24 -4.95 -1.27
N TRP A 17 -14.04 -4.52 -1.64
CA TRP A 17 -13.77 -3.36 -2.49
C TRP A 17 -14.23 -2.00 -1.92
N GLN A 18 -14.75 -1.98 -0.69
CA GLN A 18 -15.04 -0.72 0.01
C GLN A 18 -13.80 -0.19 0.73
N TRP A 19 -13.75 1.13 0.87
CA TRP A 19 -12.71 1.83 1.61
C TRP A 19 -12.65 1.33 3.05
N LYS A 20 -11.45 0.92 3.48
CA LYS A 20 -11.21 0.61 4.88
C LYS A 20 -10.92 1.90 5.62
N THR A 21 -11.86 2.39 6.44
CA THR A 21 -11.66 3.61 7.25
C THR A 21 -11.11 3.33 8.64
N THR A 22 -11.05 2.06 9.05
CA THR A 22 -10.55 1.67 10.37
C THR A 22 -9.01 1.71 10.44
N ARG A 23 -8.50 1.76 11.68
CA ARG A 23 -7.08 1.60 11.99
C ARG A 23 -6.51 0.29 11.38
N PRO A 24 -5.21 0.23 11.09
CA PRO A 24 -4.19 1.28 11.24
C PRO A 24 -4.29 2.41 10.20
N ASP A 25 -3.68 3.55 10.53
CA ASP A 25 -3.60 4.73 9.66
C ASP A 25 -2.74 4.46 8.43
N LEU A 26 -3.14 5.04 7.30
CA LEU A 26 -2.50 4.81 6.00
C LEU A 26 -1.04 5.32 5.98
N ASP A 27 -0.80 6.44 6.65
CA ASP A 27 0.54 7.04 6.80
C ASP A 27 1.53 6.10 7.48
N ASN A 28 1.13 5.52 8.62
CA ASN A 28 1.96 4.55 9.35
C ASN A 28 2.27 3.31 8.51
N LEU A 29 1.30 2.82 7.72
CA LEU A 29 1.52 1.69 6.82
C LEU A 29 2.52 2.04 5.72
N MET A 30 2.37 3.21 5.10
CA MET A 30 3.25 3.65 4.03
C MET A 30 4.68 3.87 4.53
N LYS A 31 4.85 4.50 5.70
CA LYS A 31 6.17 4.74 6.30
C LYS A 31 6.94 3.44 6.54
N ASN A 32 6.26 2.41 7.09
CA ASN A 32 6.87 1.09 7.28
C ASN A 32 7.21 0.43 5.93
N LEU A 33 6.30 0.52 4.96
CA LEU A 33 6.48 -0.09 3.65
C LEU A 33 7.68 0.53 2.90
N GLN A 34 7.83 1.85 2.91
CA GLN A 34 8.98 2.54 2.32
C GLN A 34 10.29 2.14 3.00
N ASP A 35 10.32 2.09 4.35
CA ASP A 35 11.50 1.65 5.10
C ASP A 35 11.93 0.23 4.69
N TYR A 36 10.97 -0.70 4.51
CA TYR A 36 11.26 -2.04 4.00
C TYR A 36 11.72 -2.05 2.54
N MET A 37 11.10 -1.25 1.67
CA MET A 37 11.47 -1.22 0.25
C MET A 37 12.86 -0.65 0.01
N THR A 38 13.24 0.38 0.77
CA THR A 38 14.60 0.95 0.76
C THR A 38 15.61 -0.07 1.31
N LYS A 39 15.28 -0.77 2.40
CA LYS A 39 16.12 -1.86 2.93
C LYS A 39 16.31 -3.00 1.93
N LEU A 40 15.27 -3.35 1.19
CA LEU A 40 15.28 -4.39 0.15
C LEU A 40 15.87 -3.89 -1.18
N ARG A 41 16.27 -2.61 -1.27
CA ARG A 41 16.87 -1.98 -2.46
C ARG A 41 16.01 -2.09 -3.73
N TYR A 42 14.69 -2.01 -3.59
CA TYR A 42 13.77 -1.93 -4.76
C TYR A 42 13.97 -0.64 -5.57
N TYR A 43 14.49 0.41 -4.95
CA TYR A 43 14.92 1.65 -5.56
C TYR A 43 16.18 2.14 -4.84
N SER A 44 17.06 2.86 -5.55
CA SER A 44 18.35 3.28 -5.00
C SER A 44 18.22 4.45 -4.03
N ASP A 45 17.25 5.34 -4.26
CA ASP A 45 17.05 6.52 -3.42
C ASP A 45 15.57 6.90 -3.34
N ASP A 46 15.10 7.28 -2.15
CA ASP A 46 13.71 7.70 -1.91
C ASP A 46 13.35 8.97 -2.71
N SER A 47 14.38 9.79 -3.05
CA SER A 47 14.24 10.96 -3.91
C SER A 47 13.75 10.66 -5.33
N GLN A 48 13.86 9.41 -5.78
CA GLN A 48 13.33 8.98 -7.08
C GLN A 48 11.79 8.86 -7.08
N ILE A 49 11.16 8.84 -5.90
CA ILE A 49 9.70 8.72 -5.78
C ILE A 49 9.08 10.11 -5.89
N VAL A 50 8.87 10.57 -7.12
CA VAL A 50 8.21 11.86 -7.40
C VAL A 50 6.68 11.84 -7.25
N TRP A 51 6.09 10.65 -7.27
CA TRP A 51 4.64 10.44 -7.12
C TRP A 51 4.39 9.21 -6.29
N LEU A 52 3.60 9.36 -5.23
CA LEU A 52 3.20 8.29 -4.33
C LEU A 52 1.68 8.25 -4.18
N GLU A 53 1.09 7.08 -4.43
CA GLU A 53 -0.33 6.83 -4.22
C GLU A 53 -0.50 5.67 -3.22
N SER A 54 -1.35 5.87 -2.21
CA SER A 54 -1.66 4.85 -1.22
C SER A 54 -3.16 4.65 -1.08
N LYS A 55 -3.61 3.40 -1.09
CA LYS A 55 -5.04 3.03 -0.96
C LYS A 55 -5.21 1.85 -0.02
N LYS A 56 -6.34 1.80 0.70
CA LYS A 56 -6.72 0.65 1.53
C LYS A 56 -8.15 0.20 1.27
N PHE A 57 -8.31 -1.08 0.93
CA PHE A 57 -9.58 -1.71 0.65
C PHE A 57 -9.81 -2.94 1.51
N ASN A 58 -11.07 -3.26 1.72
CA ASN A 58 -11.47 -4.56 2.21
C ASN A 58 -11.50 -5.58 1.07
N SER A 59 -11.09 -6.81 1.34
CA SER A 59 -10.98 -7.90 0.36
C SER A 59 -11.30 -9.24 1.02
N GLU A 60 -11.27 -10.30 0.23
CA GLU A 60 -11.35 -11.68 0.72
C GLU A 60 -10.07 -12.08 1.47
N LYS A 61 -8.92 -11.67 0.95
CA LYS A 61 -7.59 -12.07 1.45
C LYS A 61 -6.73 -10.86 1.77
N ASN A 62 -5.87 -11.02 2.78
CA ASN A 62 -4.84 -10.03 3.09
C ASN A 62 -3.77 -10.09 2.01
N ARG A 63 -3.52 -8.96 1.34
CA ARG A 63 -2.43 -8.82 0.37
C ARG A 63 -2.02 -7.35 0.26
N ILE A 64 -0.79 -7.14 -0.16
CA ILE A 64 -0.27 -5.82 -0.48
C ILE A 64 0.11 -5.87 -1.96
N GLU A 65 -0.46 -4.97 -2.73
CA GLU A 65 -0.15 -4.80 -4.15
C GLU A 65 0.69 -3.54 -4.31
N ILE A 66 1.83 -3.68 -4.96
CA ILE A 66 2.82 -2.63 -5.12
C ILE A 66 3.12 -2.55 -6.60
N GLU A 67 2.97 -1.35 -7.15
CA GLU A 67 3.29 -1.06 -8.54
C GLU A 67 4.31 0.09 -8.58
N ILE A 68 5.41 -0.16 -9.27
CA ILE A 68 6.49 0.82 -9.47
C ILE A 68 6.55 1.07 -10.97
N THR A 69 6.37 2.33 -11.36
CA THR A 69 6.45 2.77 -12.76
C THR A 69 7.58 3.80 -12.87
N GLU A 70 8.55 3.54 -13.73
CA GLU A 70 9.55 4.54 -14.12
C GLU A 70 8.87 5.65 -14.92
N VAL A 71 9.17 6.90 -14.60
CA VAL A 71 8.57 8.10 -15.21
C VAL A 71 9.65 8.84 -15.98
#